data_AF-A0A5C2S746-F1
#
_entry.id   AF-A0A5C2S746-F1
#
_cell.length_a   1.000
_cell.length_b   1.000
_cell.length_c   1.000
_cell.angle_alpha   90.00
_cell.angle_beta   90.00
_cell.angle_gamma   90.00
#
_symmetry.space_group_name_H-M   'P 1'
#
loop_
_entity.id
_entity.type
_entity.pdbx_description
1 polymer ?
#
loop_
_entity_poly.entity_id
_entity_poly.type
_entity_poly.pdbx_seq_one_letter_code
_entity_poly.pdbx_strand_id
1 'polypeptide(L)'
;MSILSSVPTSFRLSSSSPASVATLMQSSRLAADVLQGSGLTQSATSVQTVANVSDLLTNVSLAADLARVTASSSRPPESGQGDGDPACITFSEFAARVRAAPTPTRSLPVTQIESFEKSSNTGPLQIGHQYVVATVLHPKGPTYARFDMFLLSDAPGVVLEGPCLLRVKMSDDKHALTKGRRLLSMVSLGQGPTVTVTTGPSLDALAALVDIIEQRVGRGFGMLGRNCAWMNELLMFGMARKFSSHWLRGEYTPEETMRRWMCGEIGVLEATTDCTHADPVGRWFARTSGTAVRGIQAFFTQRDQDRFLMQDDEMAVVMDAWTGYLPACVD
;
A
#
# COMPACT_ATOMS: atom_id res chain seq x y z
N MET A 1 36.50 -19.68 -48.20
CA MET A 1 35.11 -19.26 -48.44
C MET A 1 34.19 -20.43 -48.07
N SER A 2 33.54 -20.32 -46.91
CA SER A 2 32.32 -21.06 -46.54
C SER A 2 31.70 -20.31 -45.36
N ILE A 3 30.49 -19.78 -45.56
CA ILE A 3 29.71 -19.06 -44.55
C ILE A 3 28.67 -20.05 -44.04
N LEU A 4 28.76 -20.44 -42.77
CA LEU A 4 27.69 -21.13 -42.06
C LEU A 4 26.99 -20.12 -41.15
N SER A 5 25.74 -19.84 -41.52
CA SER A 5 24.75 -19.03 -40.81
C SER A 5 24.28 -19.77 -39.56
N SER A 6 24.54 -19.21 -38.37
CA SER A 6 23.87 -19.59 -37.13
C SER A 6 22.64 -18.69 -36.90
N VAL A 7 21.46 -19.32 -36.84
CA VAL A 7 20.18 -18.71 -36.46
C VAL A 7 20.13 -18.57 -34.93
N PRO A 8 19.72 -17.42 -34.35
CA PRO A 8 19.58 -17.30 -32.91
C PRO A 8 18.31 -17.98 -32.40
N THR A 9 18.50 -18.62 -31.26
CA THR A 9 17.58 -19.44 -30.48
C THR A 9 16.36 -18.64 -30.02
N SER A 10 15.18 -19.24 -30.16
CA SER A 10 13.89 -18.76 -29.66
C SER A 10 13.94 -18.39 -28.18
N PHE A 11 13.61 -17.14 -27.85
CA PHE A 11 13.28 -16.70 -26.49
C PHE A 11 12.06 -17.48 -25.98
N ARG A 12 12.25 -18.32 -24.96
CA ARG A 12 11.15 -18.88 -24.17
C ARG A 12 10.66 -17.79 -23.21
N LEU A 13 9.47 -17.24 -23.45
CA LEU A 13 8.73 -16.45 -22.48
C LEU A 13 8.35 -17.35 -21.31
N SER A 14 8.93 -17.10 -20.13
CA SER A 14 8.54 -17.75 -18.89
C SER A 14 7.10 -17.40 -18.55
N SER A 15 6.31 -18.42 -18.22
CA SER A 15 4.89 -18.35 -17.88
C SER A 15 4.57 -17.24 -16.87
N SER A 16 3.86 -16.20 -17.31
CA SER A 16 3.19 -15.24 -16.45
C SER A 16 2.10 -15.92 -15.62
N SER A 17 2.01 -15.60 -14.34
CA SER A 17 0.97 -16.12 -13.43
C SER A 17 -0.43 -15.77 -13.95
N PRO A 18 -1.38 -16.72 -14.02
CA PRO A 18 -2.78 -16.47 -14.43
C PRO A 18 -3.48 -15.36 -13.64
N ALA A 19 -3.07 -15.13 -12.39
CA ALA A 19 -3.63 -14.07 -11.52
C ALA A 19 -3.25 -12.65 -11.99
N SER A 20 -2.05 -12.48 -12.55
CA SER A 20 -1.59 -11.20 -13.10
C SER A 20 -2.37 -10.83 -14.37
N VAL A 21 -2.73 -11.84 -15.16
CA VAL A 21 -3.51 -11.67 -16.40
C VAL A 21 -4.99 -11.37 -16.10
N ALA A 22 -5.58 -12.01 -15.09
CA ALA A 22 -6.96 -11.75 -14.68
C ALA A 22 -7.14 -10.33 -14.09
N THR A 23 -6.17 -9.87 -13.28
CA THR A 23 -6.14 -8.50 -12.76
C THR A 23 -6.02 -7.48 -13.89
N LEU A 24 -5.19 -7.79 -14.89
CA LEU A 24 -4.97 -6.98 -16.09
C LEU A 24 -6.24 -6.86 -16.97
N MET A 25 -7.02 -7.92 -17.10
CA MET A 25 -8.30 -7.89 -17.83
C MET A 25 -9.35 -7.02 -17.15
N GLN A 26 -9.38 -7.01 -15.82
CA GLN A 26 -10.40 -6.29 -15.07
C GLN A 26 -10.08 -4.79 -14.95
N SER A 27 -8.82 -4.42 -14.73
CA SER A 27 -8.39 -3.00 -14.77
C SER A 27 -8.63 -2.38 -16.15
N SER A 28 -8.43 -3.17 -17.22
CA SER A 28 -8.63 -2.76 -18.61
C SER A 28 -10.11 -2.57 -18.96
N ARG A 29 -10.99 -3.49 -18.53
CA ARG A 29 -12.45 -3.34 -18.69
C ARG A 29 -13.00 -2.18 -17.87
N LEU A 30 -12.56 -2.01 -16.64
CA LEU A 30 -12.95 -0.87 -15.81
C LEU A 30 -12.51 0.47 -16.40
N ALA A 31 -11.30 0.54 -16.97
CA ALA A 31 -10.86 1.75 -17.68
C ALA A 31 -11.73 2.03 -18.92
N ALA A 32 -12.12 0.99 -19.68
CA ALA A 32 -13.01 1.13 -20.83
C ALA A 32 -14.44 1.56 -20.43
N ASP A 33 -14.98 0.99 -19.36
CA ASP A 33 -16.33 1.31 -18.86
C ASP A 33 -16.38 2.75 -18.28
N VAL A 34 -15.32 3.20 -17.60
CA VAL A 34 -15.19 4.59 -17.12
C VAL A 34 -15.09 5.58 -18.28
N LEU A 35 -14.39 5.21 -19.35
CA LEU A 35 -14.29 6.04 -20.56
C LEU A 35 -15.60 6.08 -21.36
N GLN A 36 -16.35 4.98 -21.41
CA GLN A 36 -17.67 4.94 -22.08
C GLN A 36 -18.76 5.66 -21.27
N GLY A 37 -18.73 5.57 -19.93
CA GLY A 37 -19.70 6.24 -19.05
C GLY A 37 -19.53 7.76 -18.95
N SER A 38 -18.36 8.31 -19.32
CA SER A 38 -18.04 9.74 -19.18
C SER A 38 -18.36 10.60 -20.41
N GLY A 39 -18.89 10.03 -21.50
CA GLY A 39 -19.39 10.79 -22.65
C GLY A 39 -18.34 11.59 -23.44
N LEU A 40 -17.05 11.31 -23.26
CA LEU A 40 -15.96 12.07 -23.86
C LEU A 40 -15.62 11.57 -25.27
N THR A 41 -16.23 12.17 -26.29
CA THR A 41 -15.82 12.04 -27.70
C THR A 41 -15.34 13.35 -28.33
N GLN A 42 -15.07 14.42 -27.57
CA GLN A 42 -14.90 15.77 -28.15
C GLN A 42 -13.52 16.42 -28.09
N SER A 43 -12.46 15.73 -27.64
CA SER A 43 -11.10 16.30 -27.68
C SER A 43 -10.12 15.40 -28.43
N ALA A 44 -9.35 15.96 -29.37
CA ALA A 44 -8.32 15.23 -30.12
C ALA A 44 -7.28 14.56 -29.20
N THR A 45 -6.99 15.16 -28.04
CA THR A 45 -6.14 14.55 -27.01
C THR A 45 -6.84 13.38 -26.31
N SER A 46 -8.15 13.47 -26.04
CA SER A 46 -8.92 12.34 -25.51
C SER A 46 -9.01 11.18 -26.50
N VAL A 47 -9.12 11.47 -27.80
CA VAL A 47 -9.14 10.45 -28.87
C VAL A 47 -7.78 9.74 -28.97
N GLN A 48 -6.67 10.46 -28.84
CA GLN A 48 -5.33 9.85 -28.85
C GLN A 48 -5.08 8.97 -27.61
N THR A 49 -5.54 9.40 -26.44
CA THR A 49 -5.47 8.59 -25.21
C THR A 49 -6.36 7.35 -25.32
N VAL A 50 -7.56 7.47 -25.86
CA VAL A 50 -8.47 6.34 -26.12
C VAL A 50 -7.88 5.38 -27.16
N ALA A 51 -7.22 5.88 -28.21
CA ALA A 51 -6.57 5.05 -29.22
C ALA A 51 -5.38 4.26 -28.63
N ASN A 52 -4.53 4.91 -27.83
CA ASN A 52 -3.41 4.24 -27.15
C ASN A 52 -3.89 3.19 -26.13
N VAL A 53 -5.02 3.45 -25.46
CA VAL A 53 -5.70 2.47 -24.59
C VAL A 53 -6.32 1.34 -25.41
N SER A 54 -6.93 1.63 -26.56
CA SER A 54 -7.53 0.64 -27.47
C SER A 54 -6.49 -0.33 -28.05
N ASP A 55 -5.31 0.15 -28.44
CA ASP A 55 -4.22 -0.71 -28.93
C ASP A 55 -3.63 -1.58 -27.81
N LEU A 56 -3.61 -1.07 -26.57
CA LEU A 56 -3.28 -1.85 -25.38
C LEU A 56 -4.34 -2.93 -25.13
N LEU A 57 -5.64 -2.64 -25.34
CA LEU A 57 -6.76 -3.57 -25.17
C LEU A 57 -6.77 -4.70 -26.22
N THR A 58 -6.45 -4.42 -27.49
CA THR A 58 -6.45 -5.42 -28.57
C THR A 58 -5.36 -6.48 -28.38
N ASN A 59 -4.17 -6.08 -27.92
CA ASN A 59 -3.07 -7.01 -27.63
C ASN A 59 -3.38 -7.93 -26.42
N VAL A 60 -4.23 -7.47 -25.50
CA VAL A 60 -4.66 -8.19 -24.30
C VAL A 60 -5.76 -9.20 -24.58
N SER A 61 -6.65 -8.92 -25.54
CA SER A 61 -7.69 -9.85 -25.98
C SER A 61 -7.13 -11.13 -26.61
N LEU A 62 -6.00 -11.04 -27.33
CA LEU A 62 -5.36 -12.19 -27.97
C LEU A 62 -4.79 -13.19 -26.94
N ALA A 63 -4.31 -12.69 -25.80
CA ALA A 63 -3.86 -13.51 -24.67
C ALA A 63 -5.03 -14.18 -23.92
N ALA A 64 -6.24 -13.61 -24.03
CA ALA A 64 -7.45 -14.09 -23.33
C ALA A 64 -8.00 -15.41 -23.87
N ASP A 65 -7.89 -15.62 -25.17
CA ASP A 65 -8.41 -16.84 -25.80
C ASP A 65 -7.51 -18.05 -25.57
N LEU A 66 -6.24 -17.83 -25.23
CA LEU A 66 -5.30 -18.89 -24.86
C LEU A 66 -5.49 -19.40 -23.42
N ALA A 67 -6.03 -18.57 -22.50
CA ALA A 67 -6.18 -18.92 -21.08
C ALA A 67 -7.49 -19.64 -20.74
N ARG A 68 -8.48 -19.62 -21.63
CA ARG A 68 -9.84 -20.15 -21.37
C ARG A 68 -9.92 -21.69 -21.37
N VAL A 69 -8.82 -22.40 -21.65
CA VAL A 69 -8.80 -23.85 -21.86
C VAL A 69 -8.58 -24.67 -20.57
N THR A 70 -8.26 -24.05 -19.43
CA THR A 70 -7.93 -24.81 -18.21
C THR A 70 -8.46 -24.20 -16.93
N ALA A 71 -9.59 -24.70 -16.41
CA ALA A 71 -9.77 -25.07 -15.00
C ALA A 71 -11.24 -25.39 -14.65
N SER A 72 -11.44 -26.51 -13.95
CA SER A 72 -12.56 -26.73 -13.04
C SER A 72 -12.04 -27.42 -11.77
N SER A 73 -12.49 -26.93 -10.61
CA SER A 73 -12.80 -27.71 -9.39
C SER A 73 -12.61 -26.86 -8.12
N SER A 74 -13.52 -27.05 -7.16
CA SER A 74 -13.78 -26.24 -5.96
C SER A 74 -13.81 -27.10 -4.69
N ARG A 75 -13.42 -26.57 -3.52
CA ARG A 75 -13.85 -27.07 -2.19
C ARG A 75 -13.54 -26.08 -1.02
N PRO A 76 -14.08 -26.27 0.21
CA PRO A 76 -14.65 -25.23 1.07
C PRO A 76 -13.85 -25.01 2.40
N PRO A 77 -14.29 -24.12 3.31
CA PRO A 77 -13.43 -23.56 4.35
C PRO A 77 -13.53 -24.27 5.71
N GLU A 78 -12.45 -24.18 6.50
CA GLU A 78 -12.36 -24.62 7.89
C GLU A 78 -12.49 -23.45 8.88
N SER A 79 -13.16 -23.75 9.99
CA SER A 79 -13.43 -22.92 11.16
C SER A 79 -12.45 -23.21 12.30
N GLY A 80 -12.13 -22.22 13.15
CA GLY A 80 -11.75 -22.51 14.53
C GLY A 80 -10.88 -21.49 15.29
N GLN A 81 -11.46 -21.01 16.40
CA GLN A 81 -10.87 -20.92 17.75
C GLN A 81 -10.34 -19.57 18.24
N GLY A 82 -10.97 -19.11 19.32
CA GLY A 82 -10.80 -17.80 19.96
C GLY A 82 -9.56 -17.71 20.84
N ASP A 83 -8.80 -16.66 20.56
CA ASP A 83 -7.83 -16.03 21.44
C ASP A 83 -8.40 -14.64 21.72
N GLY A 84 -8.19 -14.08 22.91
CA GLY A 84 -8.80 -12.80 23.31
C GLY A 84 -8.52 -11.72 22.26
N ASP A 85 -9.55 -11.28 21.53
CA ASP A 85 -9.36 -10.37 20.41
C ASP A 85 -8.65 -9.10 20.91
N PRO A 86 -7.52 -8.70 20.30
CA PRO A 86 -6.75 -7.55 20.75
C PRO A 86 -7.62 -6.30 20.75
N ALA A 87 -7.39 -5.43 21.74
CA ALA A 87 -8.13 -4.18 21.88
C ALA A 87 -8.09 -3.39 20.56
N CYS A 88 -9.28 -3.08 20.04
CA CYS A 88 -9.46 -2.44 18.74
C CYS A 88 -10.13 -1.07 18.95
N ILE A 89 -9.47 -0.01 18.52
CA ILE A 89 -9.95 1.38 18.58
C ILE A 89 -9.89 2.02 17.19
N THR A 90 -10.51 3.19 17.00
CA THR A 90 -10.38 3.92 15.73
C THR A 90 -9.05 4.68 15.64
N PHE A 91 -8.69 5.15 14.45
CA PHE A 91 -7.55 6.06 14.26
C PHE A 91 -7.69 7.33 15.10
N SER A 92 -8.87 7.94 15.06
CA SER A 92 -9.21 9.16 15.81
C SER A 92 -9.13 8.94 17.31
N GLU A 93 -9.64 7.81 17.80
CA GLU A 93 -9.55 7.44 19.20
C GLU A 93 -8.10 7.20 19.64
N PHE A 94 -7.31 6.49 18.83
CA PHE A 94 -5.87 6.33 19.07
C PHE A 94 -5.17 7.68 19.17
N ALA A 95 -5.35 8.55 18.19
CA ALA A 95 -4.69 9.85 18.15
C ALA A 95 -5.14 10.78 19.29
N ALA A 96 -6.42 10.73 19.68
CA ALA A 96 -6.95 11.47 20.83
C ALA A 96 -6.37 10.96 22.15
N ARG A 97 -6.30 9.64 22.35
CA ARG A 97 -5.71 9.03 23.54
C ARG A 97 -4.23 9.35 23.70
N VAL A 98 -3.46 9.32 22.60
CA VAL A 98 -2.05 9.72 22.63
C VAL A 98 -1.91 11.20 23.01
N ARG A 99 -2.67 12.10 22.38
CA ARG A 99 -2.62 13.55 22.69
C ARG A 99 -3.00 13.87 24.14
N ALA A 100 -3.94 13.13 24.72
CA ALA A 100 -4.35 13.29 26.10
C ALA A 100 -3.36 12.67 27.12
N ALA A 101 -2.41 11.86 26.67
CA ALA A 101 -1.45 11.20 27.56
C ALA A 101 -0.36 12.17 28.06
N PRO A 102 0.29 11.86 29.21
CA PRO A 102 1.42 12.64 29.70
C PRO A 102 2.58 12.68 28.71
N THR A 103 3.39 13.75 28.76
CA THR A 103 4.56 13.94 27.88
C THR A 103 5.51 12.73 27.83
N PRO A 104 5.86 12.05 28.94
CA PRO A 104 6.70 10.85 28.88
C PRO A 104 6.10 9.73 28.03
N THR A 105 4.78 9.54 28.08
CA THR A 105 4.08 8.54 27.26
C THR A 105 4.04 8.95 25.79
N ARG A 106 3.76 10.23 25.51
CA ARG A 106 3.74 10.77 24.14
C ARG A 106 5.11 10.70 23.46
N SER A 107 6.17 10.83 24.25
CA SER A 107 7.55 10.80 23.76
C SER A 107 8.11 9.39 23.60
N LEU A 108 7.34 8.33 23.91
CA LEU A 108 7.81 6.95 23.75
C LEU A 108 8.28 6.70 22.31
N PRO A 109 9.47 6.12 22.12
CA PRO A 109 10.05 5.91 20.80
C PRO A 109 9.29 4.84 20.01
N VAL A 110 9.11 5.14 18.72
CA VAL A 110 8.74 4.15 17.72
C VAL A 110 10.02 3.62 17.11
N THR A 111 10.33 2.34 17.34
CA THR A 111 11.63 1.75 16.98
C THR A 111 11.60 0.94 15.71
N GLN A 112 10.40 0.59 15.23
CA GLN A 112 10.21 -0.20 14.02
C GLN A 112 8.85 0.11 13.40
N ILE A 113 8.81 0.18 12.07
CA ILE A 113 7.59 0.23 11.27
C ILE A 113 7.69 -0.85 10.18
N GLU A 114 6.64 -1.63 10.02
CA GLU A 114 6.55 -2.72 9.05
C GLU A 114 5.25 -2.64 8.26
N SER A 115 5.32 -2.85 6.96
CA SER A 115 4.15 -3.06 6.11
C SER A 115 3.98 -4.55 5.83
N PHE A 116 2.77 -5.05 6.01
CA PHE A 116 2.42 -6.45 5.78
C PHE A 116 1.26 -6.58 4.81
N GLU A 117 1.21 -7.73 4.15
CA GLU A 117 0.10 -8.16 3.31
C GLU A 117 -0.52 -9.45 3.84
N LYS A 118 -1.85 -9.43 3.95
CA LYS A 118 -2.68 -10.64 4.08
C LYS A 118 -3.22 -11.00 2.71
N SER A 119 -2.69 -12.06 2.09
CA SER A 119 -3.26 -12.58 0.84
C SER A 119 -4.74 -12.90 1.02
N SER A 120 -5.57 -12.49 0.06
CA SER A 120 -6.98 -12.91 0.00
C SER A 120 -7.07 -14.39 -0.41
N ASN A 121 -8.16 -15.07 -0.07
CA ASN A 121 -8.42 -16.44 -0.54
C ASN A 121 -8.47 -16.51 -2.08
N THR A 122 -8.32 -17.73 -2.60
CA THR A 122 -8.20 -18.06 -4.04
C THR A 122 -9.37 -17.53 -4.87
N GLY A 123 -9.14 -16.38 -5.50
CA GLY A 123 -9.98 -15.78 -6.53
C GLY A 123 -9.12 -15.17 -7.64
N PRO A 124 -9.71 -14.80 -8.78
CA PRO A 124 -8.96 -14.26 -9.94
C PRO A 124 -8.28 -12.91 -9.67
N LEU A 125 -8.75 -12.16 -8.67
CA LEU A 125 -8.24 -10.86 -8.25
C LEU A 125 -7.61 -10.97 -6.86
N GLN A 126 -6.46 -11.62 -6.73
CA GLN A 126 -5.75 -11.74 -5.45
C GLN A 126 -5.26 -10.36 -4.97
N ILE A 127 -6.18 -9.53 -4.46
CA ILE A 127 -5.89 -8.24 -3.85
C ILE A 127 -5.77 -8.50 -2.35
N GLY A 128 -4.53 -8.60 -1.88
CA GLY A 128 -4.24 -8.74 -0.46
C GLY A 128 -4.64 -7.50 0.32
N HIS A 129 -5.08 -7.68 1.56
CA HIS A 129 -5.26 -6.56 2.49
C HIS A 129 -3.90 -6.17 3.06
N GLN A 130 -3.49 -4.93 2.83
CA GLN A 130 -2.27 -4.39 3.41
C GLN A 130 -2.55 -3.64 4.71
N TYR A 131 -1.59 -3.69 5.64
CA TYR A 131 -1.67 -3.01 6.93
C TYR A 131 -0.25 -2.74 7.46
N VAL A 132 -0.13 -1.75 8.34
CA VAL A 132 1.15 -1.39 8.96
C VAL A 132 1.18 -1.82 10.43
N VAL A 133 2.33 -2.25 10.92
CA VAL A 133 2.60 -2.48 12.34
C VAL A 133 3.72 -1.55 12.79
N ALA A 134 3.46 -0.79 13.85
CA ALA A 134 4.47 0.00 14.54
C ALA A 134 4.86 -0.67 15.86
N THR A 135 6.15 -0.66 16.19
CA THR A 135 6.66 -1.07 17.50
C THR A 135 6.97 0.17 18.33
N VAL A 136 6.31 0.30 19.48
CA VAL A 136 6.51 1.36 20.46
C VAL A 136 7.25 0.76 21.65
N LEU A 137 8.44 1.26 21.95
CA LEU A 137 9.24 0.77 23.07
C LEU A 137 8.92 1.56 24.34
N HIS A 138 8.62 0.87 25.44
CA HIS A 138 8.40 1.47 26.75
C HIS A 138 9.11 0.65 27.86
N PRO A 139 9.22 1.16 29.11
CA PRO A 139 10.04 0.51 30.15
C PRO A 139 9.66 -0.92 30.54
N LYS A 140 8.44 -1.37 30.19
CA LYS A 140 7.94 -2.72 30.49
C LYS A 140 8.12 -3.70 29.33
N GLY A 141 8.58 -3.23 28.17
CA GLY A 141 8.67 -4.00 26.93
C GLY A 141 8.16 -3.21 25.72
N PRO A 142 8.14 -3.84 24.54
CA PRO A 142 7.51 -3.26 23.36
C PRO A 142 5.99 -3.53 23.34
N THR A 143 5.21 -2.54 22.93
CA THR A 143 3.82 -2.72 22.47
C THR A 143 3.78 -2.52 20.95
N TYR A 144 2.98 -3.34 20.28
CA TYR A 144 2.79 -3.31 18.83
C TYR A 144 1.42 -2.71 18.51
N ALA A 145 1.40 -1.75 17.59
CA ALA A 145 0.18 -1.13 17.09
C ALA A 145 0.01 -1.45 15.60
N ARG A 146 -1.04 -2.20 15.26
CA ARG A 146 -1.43 -2.56 13.90
C ARG A 146 -2.50 -1.60 13.39
N PHE A 147 -2.24 -0.97 12.26
CA PHE A 147 -3.10 0.00 11.59
C PHE A 147 -3.75 -0.67 10.37
N ASP A 148 -5.06 -0.88 10.45
CA ASP A 148 -5.86 -1.46 9.39
C ASP A 148 -6.84 -0.44 8.81
N MET A 149 -7.06 -0.55 7.49
CA MET A 149 -7.99 0.29 6.75
C MET A 149 -8.82 -0.58 5.83
N PHE A 150 -10.12 -0.69 6.09
CA PHE A 150 -11.02 -1.58 5.33
C PHE A 150 -12.16 -0.80 4.70
N LEU A 151 -12.74 -1.34 3.63
CA LEU A 151 -14.11 -0.99 3.26
C LEU A 151 -15.07 -1.65 4.24
N LEU A 152 -16.00 -0.87 4.81
CA LEU A 152 -17.18 -1.40 5.48
C LEU A 152 -18.09 -1.96 4.38
N SER A 153 -18.05 -3.28 4.20
CA SER A 153 -18.96 -3.98 3.30
C SER A 153 -19.85 -4.90 4.10
N ASP A 154 -21.11 -4.52 4.25
CA ASP A 154 -22.17 -5.38 4.81
C ASP A 154 -22.81 -6.26 3.72
N ALA A 155 -22.39 -6.11 2.45
CA ALA A 155 -23.01 -6.76 1.30
C ALA A 155 -22.19 -7.93 0.75
N PRO A 156 -22.82 -9.05 0.36
CA PRO A 156 -22.17 -10.09 -0.43
C PRO A 156 -21.91 -9.60 -1.86
N GLY A 157 -20.65 -9.33 -2.20
CA GLY A 157 -20.22 -8.86 -3.52
C GLY A 157 -18.90 -8.09 -3.48
N VAL A 158 -18.34 -7.75 -4.63
CA VAL A 158 -17.18 -6.84 -4.72
C VAL A 158 -17.70 -5.41 -4.59
N VAL A 159 -17.61 -4.84 -3.39
CA VAL A 159 -17.91 -3.43 -3.16
C VAL A 159 -16.71 -2.60 -3.64
N LEU A 160 -16.96 -1.73 -4.63
CA LEU A 160 -15.92 -0.89 -5.23
C LEU A 160 -15.65 0.38 -4.42
N GLU A 161 -16.64 0.88 -3.69
CA GLU A 161 -16.58 2.10 -2.87
C GLU A 161 -17.51 1.99 -1.66
N GLY A 162 -17.14 2.59 -0.53
CA GLY A 162 -17.94 2.52 0.69
C GLY A 162 -17.31 3.21 1.89
N PRO A 163 -18.00 3.25 3.04
CA PRO A 163 -17.43 3.81 4.26
C PRO A 163 -16.13 3.10 4.62
N CYS A 164 -15.10 3.87 5.01
CA CYS A 164 -13.84 3.30 5.46
C CYS A 164 -13.90 2.97 6.95
N LEU A 165 -13.37 1.82 7.33
CA LEU A 165 -13.06 1.46 8.72
C LEU A 165 -11.56 1.63 8.95
N LEU A 166 -11.21 2.61 9.77
CA LEU A 166 -9.84 2.86 10.23
C LEU A 166 -9.68 2.32 11.64
N ARG A 167 -8.88 1.27 11.81
CA ARG A 167 -8.76 0.51 13.05
C ARG A 167 -7.32 0.39 13.51
N VAL A 168 -7.08 0.62 14.79
CA VAL A 168 -5.82 0.33 15.47
C VAL A 168 -6.04 -0.85 16.40
N LYS A 169 -5.27 -1.91 16.21
CA LYS A 169 -5.19 -3.06 17.13
C LYS A 169 -3.89 -3.00 17.89
N MET A 170 -3.93 -3.14 19.21
CA MET A 170 -2.73 -3.11 20.03
C MET A 170 -2.52 -4.45 20.73
N SER A 171 -1.27 -4.88 20.82
CA SER A 171 -0.86 -6.14 21.46
C SER A 171 0.58 -6.04 21.92
N ASP A 172 0.93 -6.68 23.04
CA ASP A 172 2.33 -6.87 23.45
C ASP A 172 2.95 -8.12 22.79
N ASP A 173 2.14 -8.93 22.09
CA ASP A 173 2.59 -10.00 21.20
C ASP A 173 2.49 -9.57 19.72
N LYS A 174 3.65 -9.39 19.08
CA LYS A 174 3.77 -9.09 17.65
C LYS A 174 3.21 -10.22 16.78
N HIS A 175 3.35 -11.47 17.22
CA HIS A 175 2.90 -12.62 16.46
C HIS A 175 1.39 -12.62 16.30
N ALA A 176 0.63 -12.28 17.36
CA ALA A 176 -0.82 -12.09 17.30
C ALA A 176 -1.26 -11.10 16.21
N LEU A 177 -0.44 -10.10 15.87
CA LEU A 177 -0.77 -9.10 14.85
C LEU A 177 -0.30 -9.50 13.43
N THR A 178 0.69 -10.38 13.31
CA THR A 178 1.42 -10.65 12.04
C THR A 178 1.35 -12.10 11.56
N LYS A 179 0.73 -13.02 12.32
CA LYS A 179 0.69 -14.45 12.00
C LYS A 179 0.18 -14.75 10.59
N GLY A 180 1.01 -15.43 9.79
CA GLY A 180 0.69 -15.89 8.44
C GLY A 180 0.53 -14.76 7.43
N ARG A 181 1.40 -13.75 7.49
CA ARG A 181 1.33 -12.52 6.70
C ARG A 181 2.68 -12.26 6.06
N ARG A 182 2.67 -11.74 4.84
CA ARG A 182 3.90 -11.45 4.09
C ARG A 182 4.41 -10.07 4.48
N LEU A 183 5.66 -9.96 4.89
CA LEU A 183 6.32 -8.67 5.08
C LEU A 183 6.60 -8.05 3.70
N LEU A 184 6.18 -6.80 3.49
CA LEU A 184 6.42 -6.04 2.26
C LEU A 184 7.61 -5.10 2.43
N SER A 185 7.64 -4.36 3.52
CA SER A 185 8.68 -3.39 3.81
C SER A 185 8.87 -3.18 5.30
N MET A 186 10.06 -2.74 5.71
CA MET A 186 10.40 -2.48 7.11
C MET A 186 11.45 -1.37 7.21
N VAL A 187 11.35 -0.57 8.27
CA VAL A 187 12.46 0.19 8.87
C VAL A 187 12.52 -0.14 10.36
N SER A 188 13.73 -0.35 10.90
CA SER A 188 13.95 -0.77 12.28
C SER A 188 15.29 -0.25 12.77
N LEU A 189 15.37 0.24 14.00
CA LEU A 189 16.65 0.49 14.67
C LEU A 189 17.21 -0.74 15.41
N GLY A 190 16.54 -1.88 15.30
CA GLY A 190 16.85 -3.08 16.08
C GLY A 190 16.26 -3.03 17.50
N GLN A 191 16.08 -4.21 18.10
CA GLN A 191 15.59 -4.36 19.47
C GLN A 191 16.78 -4.62 20.42
N GLY A 192 17.71 -3.65 20.49
CA GLY A 192 18.88 -3.74 21.36
C GLY A 192 18.72 -2.92 22.64
N PRO A 193 19.04 -3.46 23.84
CA PRO A 193 19.02 -2.70 25.11
C PRO A 193 20.01 -1.53 25.14
N THR A 194 20.87 -1.40 24.12
CA THR A 194 21.86 -0.34 23.95
C THR A 194 21.44 0.76 22.97
N VAL A 195 20.28 0.66 22.31
CA VAL A 195 19.82 1.72 21.41
C VAL A 195 19.22 2.85 22.23
N THR A 196 20.05 3.82 22.62
CA THR A 196 19.57 5.07 23.23
C THR A 196 18.84 5.88 22.16
N VAL A 197 17.51 5.73 22.09
CA VAL A 197 16.67 6.50 21.16
C VAL A 197 16.47 7.90 21.71
N THR A 198 17.48 8.77 21.53
CA THR A 198 17.42 10.20 21.88
C THR A 198 16.94 11.07 20.72
N THR A 199 16.81 10.48 19.53
CA THR A 199 16.40 11.12 18.29
C THR A 199 15.56 10.13 17.51
N GLY A 200 14.41 10.51 16.96
CA GLY A 200 13.59 9.60 16.17
C GLY A 200 12.09 9.88 16.25
N PRO A 201 11.29 8.99 15.64
CA PRO A 201 9.83 9.07 15.70
C PRO A 201 9.33 8.72 17.09
N SER A 202 8.42 9.53 17.61
CA SER A 202 7.70 9.28 18.85
C SER A 202 6.31 8.72 18.59
N LEU A 203 5.67 8.24 19.65
CA LEU A 203 4.25 7.89 19.64
C LEU A 203 3.37 9.10 19.25
N ASP A 204 3.75 10.31 19.68
CA ASP A 204 3.08 11.56 19.29
C ASP A 204 3.19 11.84 17.78
N ALA A 205 4.36 11.63 17.20
CA ALA A 205 4.57 11.78 15.76
C ALA A 205 3.73 10.78 14.96
N LEU A 206 3.68 9.53 15.41
CA LEU A 206 2.84 8.49 14.81
C LEU A 206 1.36 8.86 14.90
N ALA A 207 0.88 9.32 16.07
CA ALA A 207 -0.50 9.76 16.26
C ALA A 207 -0.88 10.95 15.37
N ALA A 208 0.03 11.92 15.19
CA ALA A 208 -0.18 13.05 14.29
C ALA A 208 -0.32 12.60 12.83
N LEU A 209 0.53 11.68 12.36
CA LEU A 209 0.44 11.13 11.00
C LEU A 209 -0.87 10.37 10.78
N VAL A 210 -1.27 9.56 11.76
CA VAL A 210 -2.52 8.77 11.71
C VAL A 210 -3.75 9.69 11.59
N ASP A 211 -3.78 10.80 12.33
CA ASP A 211 -4.85 11.82 12.25
C ASP A 211 -4.87 12.50 10.87
N ILE A 212 -3.71 12.87 10.33
CA ILE A 212 -3.60 13.43 8.97
C ILE A 212 -4.14 12.43 7.94
N ILE A 213 -3.74 11.17 8.02
CA ILE A 213 -4.20 10.11 7.11
C ILE A 213 -5.72 9.94 7.21
N GLU A 214 -6.29 9.90 8.41
CA GLU A 214 -7.75 9.81 8.62
C GLU A 214 -8.49 10.97 7.95
N GLN A 215 -8.01 12.21 8.10
CA GLN A 215 -8.59 13.39 7.43
C GLN A 215 -8.49 13.29 5.90
N ARG A 216 -7.43 12.65 5.38
CA ARG A 216 -7.21 12.46 3.95
C ARG A 216 -8.07 11.36 3.33
N VAL A 217 -8.48 10.34 4.11
CA VAL A 217 -9.33 9.25 3.59
C VAL A 217 -10.61 9.81 2.95
N GLY A 218 -11.23 10.81 3.57
CA GLY A 218 -12.38 11.53 3.03
C GLY A 218 -13.56 10.63 2.61
N ARG A 219 -14.37 11.09 1.65
CA ARG A 219 -15.55 10.35 1.13
C ARG A 219 -15.24 9.34 0.00
N GLY A 220 -13.97 9.04 -0.28
CA GLY A 220 -13.55 8.33 -1.50
C GLY A 220 -12.73 7.06 -1.27
N PHE A 221 -12.97 6.34 -0.16
CA PHE A 221 -12.32 5.05 0.05
C PHE A 221 -12.95 3.99 -0.85
N GLY A 222 -12.12 3.30 -1.63
CA GLY A 222 -12.59 2.38 -2.67
C GLY A 222 -11.43 1.65 -3.33
N MET A 223 -11.72 0.55 -4.02
CA MET A 223 -10.70 -0.35 -4.58
C MET A 223 -9.71 0.36 -5.52
N LEU A 224 -10.24 1.26 -6.37
CA LEU A 224 -9.45 2.03 -7.33
C LEU A 224 -8.99 3.38 -6.78
N GLY A 225 -9.65 3.88 -5.72
CA GLY A 225 -9.42 5.16 -5.09
C GLY A 225 -8.43 5.05 -3.93
N ARG A 226 -8.64 5.85 -2.88
CA ARG A 226 -7.88 5.68 -1.62
C ARG A 226 -8.23 4.29 -1.07
N ASN A 227 -7.26 3.39 -1.01
CA ASN A 227 -7.49 1.99 -0.61
C ASN A 227 -6.52 1.58 0.51
N CYS A 228 -6.64 0.34 0.98
CA CYS A 228 -5.85 -0.16 2.11
C CYS A 228 -4.34 -0.13 1.82
N ALA A 229 -3.91 -0.46 0.60
CA ALA A 229 -2.50 -0.40 0.22
C ALA A 229 -2.00 1.05 0.27
N TRP A 230 -2.64 1.92 -0.50
CA TRP A 230 -2.25 3.31 -0.64
C TRP A 230 -2.17 4.08 0.68
N MET A 231 -3.22 3.98 1.50
CA MET A 231 -3.29 4.77 2.74
C MET A 231 -2.31 4.24 3.80
N ASN A 232 -2.03 2.93 3.82
CA ASN A 232 -0.97 2.36 4.65
C ASN A 232 0.44 2.70 4.13
N GLU A 233 0.59 2.90 2.82
CA GLU A 233 1.84 3.38 2.23
C GLU A 233 2.15 4.81 2.67
N LEU A 234 1.14 5.69 2.81
CA LEU A 234 1.33 7.01 3.42
C LEU A 234 1.89 6.90 4.84
N LEU A 235 1.42 5.92 5.62
CA LEU A 235 1.91 5.67 6.98
C LEU A 235 3.35 5.14 6.98
N MET A 236 3.62 4.04 6.27
CA MET A 236 4.94 3.40 6.20
C MET A 236 5.99 4.34 5.60
N PHE A 237 5.75 4.83 4.39
CA PHE A 237 6.74 5.61 3.65
C PHE A 237 6.85 7.04 4.17
N GLY A 238 5.77 7.60 4.74
CA GLY A 238 5.82 8.87 5.47
C GLY A 238 6.77 8.77 6.66
N MET A 239 6.57 7.78 7.54
CA MET A 239 7.46 7.53 8.69
C MET A 239 8.91 7.31 8.24
N ALA A 240 9.13 6.50 7.19
CA ALA A 240 10.46 6.24 6.64
C ALA A 240 11.13 7.51 6.11
N ARG A 241 10.40 8.37 5.38
CA ARG A 241 10.96 9.58 4.77
C ARG A 241 11.21 10.69 5.78
N LYS A 242 10.26 10.94 6.70
CA LYS A 242 10.34 12.03 7.69
C LYS A 242 11.52 11.84 8.65
N PHE A 243 11.78 10.58 9.01
CA PHE A 243 12.83 10.21 9.94
C PHE A 243 13.96 9.42 9.24
N SER A 244 14.23 9.72 7.97
CA SER A 244 15.23 8.97 7.17
C SER A 244 16.61 8.92 7.82
N SER A 245 17.09 10.03 8.38
CA SER A 245 18.38 10.08 9.10
C SER A 245 18.43 9.15 10.31
N HIS A 246 17.28 8.90 10.93
CA HIS A 246 17.16 7.96 12.03
C HIS A 246 17.19 6.51 11.49
N TRP A 247 16.35 6.20 10.49
CA TRP A 247 16.20 4.84 9.96
C TRP A 247 17.38 4.31 9.17
N LEU A 248 18.11 5.18 8.46
CA LEU A 248 19.29 4.81 7.68
C LEU A 248 20.44 4.24 8.54
N ARG A 249 20.37 4.39 9.87
CA ARG A 249 21.33 3.81 10.82
C ARG A 249 20.99 2.38 11.25
N GLY A 250 19.79 1.90 10.90
CA GLY A 250 19.29 0.59 11.31
C GLY A 250 19.09 -0.36 10.14
N GLU A 251 18.24 -1.36 10.36
CA GLU A 251 17.85 -2.35 9.37
C GLU A 251 16.60 -1.89 8.59
N TYR A 252 16.58 -2.16 7.30
CA TYR A 252 15.41 -1.89 6.46
C TYR A 252 15.30 -2.90 5.33
N THR A 253 14.08 -3.18 4.90
CA THR A 253 13.80 -4.17 3.85
C THR A 253 12.68 -3.69 2.93
N PRO A 254 12.74 -3.97 1.61
CA PRO A 254 13.93 -4.37 0.86
C PRO A 254 14.99 -3.27 0.91
N GLU A 255 16.26 -3.66 1.09
CA GLU A 255 17.35 -2.72 1.40
C GLU A 255 17.46 -1.59 0.37
N GLU A 256 17.69 -1.95 -0.90
CA GLU A 256 17.93 -0.96 -1.94
C GLU A 256 16.74 -0.01 -2.16
N THR A 257 15.53 -0.54 -2.23
CA THR A 257 14.31 0.28 -2.43
C THR A 257 14.09 1.25 -1.27
N MET A 258 14.17 0.77 -0.04
CA MET A 258 13.95 1.61 1.14
C MET A 258 15.06 2.66 1.28
N ARG A 259 16.31 2.32 0.99
CA ARG A 259 17.42 3.27 0.94
C ARG A 259 17.15 4.38 -0.07
N ARG A 260 16.84 4.03 -1.34
CA ARG A 260 16.52 5.00 -2.40
C ARG A 260 15.37 5.91 -2.01
N TRP A 261 14.28 5.35 -1.45
CA TRP A 261 13.13 6.14 -0.98
C TRP A 261 13.52 7.11 0.14
N MET A 262 14.20 6.63 1.18
CA MET A 262 14.59 7.45 2.32
C MET A 262 15.57 8.56 1.93
N CYS A 263 16.44 8.31 0.95
CA CYS A 263 17.31 9.32 0.34
C CYS A 263 16.56 10.28 -0.61
N GLY A 264 15.37 9.91 -1.08
CA GLY A 264 14.58 10.73 -2.00
C GLY A 264 14.93 10.56 -3.47
N GLU A 265 15.57 9.44 -3.79
CA GLU A 265 15.98 9.08 -5.14
C GLU A 265 14.79 8.56 -5.98
N ILE A 266 13.70 8.15 -5.32
CA ILE A 266 12.49 7.62 -5.95
C ILE A 266 11.22 8.18 -5.32
N GLY A 267 10.11 8.12 -6.08
CA GLY A 267 8.76 8.39 -5.60
C GLY A 267 8.16 7.25 -4.77
N VAL A 268 7.06 7.52 -4.07
CA VAL A 268 6.37 6.54 -3.23
C VAL A 268 5.72 5.46 -4.09
N LEU A 269 5.20 5.78 -5.27
CA LEU A 269 4.63 4.77 -6.18
C LEU A 269 5.72 3.78 -6.65
N GLU A 270 6.91 4.29 -6.98
CA GLU A 270 8.06 3.44 -7.35
C GLU A 270 8.46 2.55 -6.17
N ALA A 271 8.58 3.12 -4.97
CA ALA A 271 8.95 2.41 -3.75
C ALA A 271 7.94 1.32 -3.38
N THR A 272 6.65 1.66 -3.35
CA THR A 272 5.55 0.70 -3.12
C THR A 272 5.66 -0.48 -4.07
N THR A 273 5.70 -0.21 -5.37
CA THR A 273 5.67 -1.26 -6.38
C THR A 273 6.90 -2.16 -6.30
N ASP A 274 8.08 -1.59 -6.00
CA ASP A 274 9.30 -2.36 -5.73
C ASP A 274 9.19 -3.23 -4.47
N CYS A 275 8.56 -2.75 -3.41
CA CYS A 275 8.34 -3.52 -2.17
C CYS A 275 7.29 -4.63 -2.35
N THR A 276 6.25 -4.38 -3.16
CA THR A 276 5.15 -5.33 -3.34
C THR A 276 5.49 -6.45 -4.32
N HIS A 277 6.17 -6.14 -5.43
CA HIS A 277 6.40 -7.06 -6.54
C HIS A 277 7.89 -7.40 -6.71
N ALA A 278 8.22 -8.68 -6.55
CA ALA A 278 9.58 -9.15 -6.74
C ALA A 278 10.01 -9.16 -8.22
N ASP A 279 9.10 -9.48 -9.14
CA ASP A 279 9.42 -9.63 -10.56
C ASP A 279 9.37 -8.30 -11.31
N PRO A 280 10.31 -8.03 -12.24
CA PRO A 280 10.35 -6.76 -12.98
C PRO A 280 9.11 -6.47 -13.82
N VAL A 281 8.44 -7.50 -14.35
CA VAL A 281 7.27 -7.34 -15.22
C VAL A 281 6.07 -6.87 -14.41
N GLY A 282 5.82 -7.52 -13.26
CA GLY A 282 4.80 -7.14 -12.30
C GLY A 282 5.00 -5.72 -11.80
N ARG A 283 6.25 -5.32 -11.50
CA ARG A 283 6.59 -3.94 -11.13
C ARG A 283 6.25 -2.93 -12.22
N TRP A 284 6.72 -3.17 -13.44
CA TRP A 284 6.44 -2.28 -14.56
C TRP A 284 4.93 -2.13 -14.80
N PHE A 285 4.20 -3.24 -14.74
CA PHE A 285 2.76 -3.25 -14.95
C PHE A 285 2.01 -2.53 -13.83
N ALA A 286 2.34 -2.80 -12.56
CA ALA A 286 1.75 -2.12 -11.40
C ALA A 286 2.00 -0.61 -11.43
N ARG A 287 3.22 -0.18 -11.79
CA ARG A 287 3.55 1.25 -11.94
C ARG A 287 2.73 1.91 -13.04
N THR A 288 2.68 1.29 -14.22
CA THR A 288 2.01 1.85 -15.40
C THR A 288 0.51 1.93 -15.17
N SER A 289 -0.10 0.85 -14.69
CA SER A 289 -1.54 0.81 -14.40
C SER A 289 -1.91 1.75 -13.26
N GLY A 290 -1.14 1.75 -12.16
CA GLY A 290 -1.35 2.67 -11.04
C GLY A 290 -1.26 4.13 -11.46
N THR A 291 -0.25 4.49 -12.25
CA THR A 291 -0.10 5.85 -12.80
C THR A 291 -1.30 6.24 -13.68
N ALA A 292 -1.71 5.37 -14.60
CA ALA A 292 -2.80 5.65 -15.53
C ALA A 292 -4.15 5.82 -14.82
N VAL A 293 -4.51 4.89 -13.93
CA VAL A 293 -5.76 4.95 -13.16
C VAL A 293 -5.80 6.21 -12.30
N ARG A 294 -4.68 6.58 -11.67
CA ARG A 294 -4.60 7.80 -10.86
C ARG A 294 -4.63 9.07 -11.67
N GLY A 295 -3.94 9.12 -12.80
CA GLY A 295 -4.01 10.27 -13.70
C GLY A 295 -5.45 10.53 -14.15
N ILE A 296 -6.19 9.47 -14.48
CA ILE A 296 -7.62 9.53 -14.79
C ILE A 296 -8.41 10.10 -13.60
N GLN A 297 -8.27 9.53 -12.40
CA GLN A 297 -9.00 9.99 -11.21
C GLN A 297 -8.69 11.45 -10.86
N ALA A 298 -7.41 11.83 -10.86
CA ALA A 298 -6.97 13.18 -10.57
C ALA A 298 -7.52 14.18 -11.60
N PHE A 299 -7.53 13.81 -12.87
CA PHE A 299 -8.11 14.64 -13.94
C PHE A 299 -9.62 14.84 -13.75
N PHE A 300 -10.36 13.78 -13.48
CA PHE A 300 -11.81 13.85 -13.33
C PHE A 300 -12.27 14.55 -12.05
N THR A 301 -11.48 14.46 -10.97
CA THR A 301 -11.80 15.09 -9.69
C THR A 301 -11.11 16.43 -9.48
N GLN A 302 -10.43 16.99 -10.49
CA GLN A 302 -9.61 18.21 -10.36
C GLN A 302 -10.33 19.43 -9.77
N ARG A 303 -11.68 19.48 -9.86
CA ARG A 303 -12.54 20.56 -9.36
C ARG A 303 -13.10 20.31 -7.97
N ASP A 304 -12.92 19.10 -7.43
CA ASP A 304 -13.47 18.70 -6.15
C ASP A 304 -12.56 19.14 -5.00
N GLN A 305 -13.14 19.49 -3.86
CA GLN A 305 -12.39 19.81 -2.65
C GLN A 305 -11.56 18.60 -2.17
N ASP A 306 -12.09 17.39 -2.35
CA ASP A 306 -11.49 16.12 -1.94
C ASP A 306 -10.78 15.39 -3.11
N ARG A 307 -10.31 16.14 -4.11
CA ARG A 307 -9.73 15.59 -5.34
C ARG A 307 -8.69 14.49 -5.09
N PHE A 308 -8.67 13.51 -5.98
CA PHE A 308 -7.58 12.56 -6.04
C PHE A 308 -6.32 13.24 -6.54
N LEU A 309 -5.19 12.81 -5.98
CA LEU A 309 -3.86 13.26 -6.36
C LEU A 309 -3.06 12.06 -6.87
N MET A 310 -1.97 12.33 -7.58
CA MET A 310 -0.96 11.31 -7.78
C MET A 310 -0.37 10.92 -6.43
N GLN A 311 0.19 9.71 -6.34
CA GLN A 311 0.63 9.18 -5.06
C GLN A 311 1.74 10.01 -4.42
N ASP A 312 2.69 10.46 -5.24
CA ASP A 312 3.77 11.34 -4.83
C ASP A 312 3.26 12.69 -4.33
N ASP A 313 2.25 13.25 -5.00
CA ASP A 313 1.61 14.50 -4.59
C ASP A 313 0.84 14.34 -3.27
N GLU A 314 0.13 13.22 -3.08
CA GLU A 314 -0.58 12.96 -1.82
C GLU A 314 0.40 12.77 -0.65
N MET A 315 1.50 12.06 -0.89
CA MET A 315 2.59 11.96 0.09
C MET A 315 3.18 13.33 0.41
N ALA A 316 3.43 14.18 -0.59
CA ALA A 316 3.96 15.53 -0.36
C ALA A 316 3.02 16.36 0.51
N VAL A 317 1.71 16.33 0.25
CA VAL A 317 0.69 17.02 1.07
C VAL A 317 0.69 16.51 2.51
N VAL A 318 0.75 15.18 2.71
CA VAL A 318 0.83 14.59 4.06
C VAL A 318 2.09 15.04 4.79
N MET A 319 3.23 15.02 4.11
CA MET A 319 4.52 15.39 4.69
C MET A 319 4.62 16.87 5.06
N ASP A 320 3.98 17.75 4.28
CA ASP A 320 3.86 19.19 4.55
C ASP A 320 2.94 19.48 5.73
N ALA A 321 1.79 18.80 5.81
CA ALA A 321 0.87 18.91 6.94
C ALA A 321 1.46 18.36 8.25
N TRP A 322 2.38 17.39 8.16
CA TRP A 322 2.94 16.70 9.32
C TRP A 322 4.03 17.50 10.02
N THR A 323 3.57 18.45 10.83
CA THR A 323 4.37 19.34 11.67
C THR A 323 3.87 19.31 13.12
N GLY A 324 4.64 19.86 14.06
CA GLY A 324 4.15 20.11 15.42
C GLY A 324 4.00 18.90 16.35
N TYR A 325 4.84 17.86 16.21
CA TYR A 325 4.87 16.70 17.10
C TYR A 325 6.05 16.73 18.08
N LEU A 326 5.92 16.02 19.20
CA LEU A 326 7.01 15.84 20.17
C LEU A 326 8.08 14.86 19.64
N PRO A 327 9.37 15.11 19.85
CA PRO A 327 10.43 14.15 19.52
C PRO A 327 10.40 12.93 20.45
N ALA A 328 11.02 11.82 20.02
CA ALA A 328 11.19 10.65 20.88
C ALA A 328 12.15 10.95 22.05
N CYS A 329 11.82 10.45 23.24
CA CYS A 329 12.66 10.52 24.43
C CYS A 329 12.50 9.23 25.24
N VAL A 330 13.61 8.69 25.72
CA VAL A 330 13.65 7.61 26.72
C VAL A 330 14.40 8.18 27.91
N ASP A 331 13.66 8.46 28.98
CA ASP A 331 14.23 8.82 30.28
C ASP A 331 14.77 7.58 30.99
#